data_AF-A0A1F0TTS6-F1
#
_entry.id   AF-A0A1F0TTS6-F1
#
_cell.length_a   1.000
_cell.length_b   1.000
_cell.length_c   1.000
_cell.angle_alpha   90.00
_cell.angle_beta   90.00
_cell.angle_gamma   90.00
#
_symmetry.space_group_name_H-M   'P 1'
#
loop_
_entity.id
_entity.type
_entity.pdbx_description
1 polymer ?
#
loop_
_entity_poly.entity_id
_entity_poly.type
_entity_poly.pdbx_seq_one_letter_code
_entity_poly.pdbx_strand_id
1 'polypeptide(L)'
;METLVFSRKKADRLLELFRENAPKVLYSLEDCYYYLIIKASPHNKEYYIALDSLGEIRVLYLLSERTKTAKQKKYEKLLLEAGSIFEPTYYKEVSRTVETRIALGRPSYFVMKDASGKRFGEFCLSTLTVPLPINQALLTYLINRLSEEIYKDTKSVNRVKNKDNPNYCNEGKANSRLAQ
;
A
#
# COMPACT_ATOMS: atom_id res chain seq x y z
N MET A 1 -0.77 22.18 -6.57
CA MET A 1 0.68 22.01 -6.87
C MET A 1 1.48 21.69 -5.60
N GLU A 2 1.13 22.28 -4.44
CA GLU A 2 1.78 22.02 -3.14
C GLU A 2 1.65 20.57 -2.63
N THR A 3 0.49 19.94 -2.85
CA THR A 3 0.23 18.54 -2.44
C THR A 3 1.19 17.54 -3.09
N LEU A 4 1.43 17.67 -4.40
CA LEU A 4 2.37 16.81 -5.13
C LEU A 4 3.80 16.91 -4.57
N VAL A 5 4.27 18.13 -4.27
CA VAL A 5 5.61 18.35 -3.72
C VAL A 5 5.75 17.69 -2.35
N PHE A 6 4.70 17.74 -1.54
CA PHE A 6 4.67 17.10 -0.22
C PHE A 6 4.69 15.57 -0.30
N SER A 7 3.78 14.96 -1.07
CA SER A 7 3.73 13.50 -1.25
C SER A 7 5.03 12.96 -1.83
N ARG A 8 5.61 13.68 -2.80
CA ARG A 8 6.92 13.34 -3.40
C ARG A 8 8.04 13.33 -2.35
N LYS A 9 8.17 14.38 -1.54
CA LYS A 9 9.22 14.47 -0.50
C LYS A 9 9.13 13.31 0.49
N LYS A 10 7.91 12.97 0.94
CA LYS A 10 7.69 11.82 1.83
C LYS A 10 8.07 10.49 1.18
N ALA A 11 7.63 10.29 -0.07
CA ALA A 11 7.99 9.10 -0.83
C ALA A 11 9.50 8.97 -1.04
N ASP A 12 10.20 10.07 -1.34
CA ASP A 12 11.65 10.06 -1.50
C ASP A 12 12.36 9.70 -0.18
N ARG A 13 11.98 10.32 0.94
CA ARG A 13 12.49 9.98 2.28
C ARG A 13 12.32 8.50 2.60
N LEU A 14 11.16 7.92 2.31
CA LEU A 14 10.91 6.49 2.53
C LEU A 14 11.75 5.60 1.61
N LEU A 15 11.88 5.95 0.33
CA LEU A 15 12.63 5.16 -0.64
C LEU A 15 14.15 5.16 -0.35
N GLU A 16 14.68 6.18 0.31
CA GLU A 16 16.08 6.23 0.76
C GLU A 16 16.45 5.14 1.78
N LEU A 17 15.45 4.58 2.48
CA LEU A 17 15.63 3.46 3.40
C LEU A 17 15.86 2.14 2.65
N PHE A 18 15.44 2.07 1.39
CA PHE A 18 15.52 0.88 0.54
C PHE A 18 16.62 1.07 -0.52
N ARG A 19 17.88 0.99 -0.10
CA ARG A 19 19.06 1.25 -0.96
C ARG A 19 19.40 0.15 -1.97
N GLU A 20 18.53 -0.84 -2.11
CA GLU A 20 18.71 -1.95 -3.04
C GLU A 20 18.75 -1.44 -4.49
N ASN A 21 19.72 -1.86 -5.31
CA ASN A 21 19.82 -1.49 -6.73
C ASN A 21 18.82 -2.29 -7.58
N ALA A 22 17.53 -2.08 -7.33
CA ALA A 22 16.42 -2.76 -7.97
C ALA A 22 15.30 -1.77 -8.29
N PRO A 23 14.56 -1.98 -9.39
CA PRO A 23 13.36 -1.21 -9.70
C PRO A 23 12.33 -1.28 -8.56
N LYS A 24 11.65 -0.16 -8.33
CA LYS A 24 10.70 0.00 -7.23
C LYS A 24 9.42 0.67 -7.69
N VAL A 25 8.32 0.23 -7.10
CA VAL A 25 7.00 0.84 -7.24
C VAL A 25 6.49 1.16 -5.84
N LEU A 26 6.20 2.43 -5.59
CA LEU A 26 5.62 2.89 -4.32
C LEU A 26 4.24 3.48 -4.59
N TYR A 27 3.27 3.03 -3.83
CA TYR A 27 1.92 3.57 -3.78
C TYR A 27 1.61 4.07 -2.38
N SER A 28 0.96 5.23 -2.26
CA SER A 28 0.52 5.78 -0.98
C SER A 28 -0.97 6.10 -0.99
N LEU A 29 -1.56 6.08 0.21
CA LEU A 29 -2.85 6.65 0.53
C LEU A 29 -2.68 7.66 1.66
N GLU A 30 -3.24 8.85 1.47
CA GLU A 30 -3.28 9.96 2.43
C GLU A 30 -1.90 10.40 2.97
N ASP A 31 -0.84 10.06 2.24
CA ASP A 31 0.55 10.31 2.66
C ASP A 31 0.89 9.79 4.06
N CYS A 32 0.21 8.72 4.49
CA CYS A 32 0.43 8.07 5.78
C CYS A 32 0.46 6.55 5.67
N TYR A 33 -0.15 5.95 4.64
CA TYR A 33 -0.05 4.50 4.38
C TYR A 33 0.63 4.27 3.05
N TYR A 34 1.59 3.35 3.02
CA TYR A 34 2.40 3.07 1.85
C TYR A 34 2.49 1.57 1.58
N TYR A 35 2.50 1.24 0.30
CA TYR A 35 2.78 -0.07 -0.22
C TYR A 35 3.96 0.01 -1.19
N LEU A 36 5.03 -0.73 -0.88
CA LEU A 36 6.26 -0.74 -1.68
C LEU A 36 6.48 -2.12 -2.29
N ILE A 37 6.71 -2.17 -3.59
CA ILE A 37 7.12 -3.36 -4.32
C ILE A 37 8.54 -3.13 -4.86
N ILE A 38 9.47 -4.01 -4.52
CA ILE A 38 10.83 -4.02 -5.04
C ILE A 38 11.01 -5.26 -5.91
N LYS A 39 11.47 -5.07 -7.15
CA LYS A 39 11.74 -6.18 -8.09
C LYS A 39 12.82 -7.07 -7.51
N ALA A 40 12.52 -8.36 -7.36
CA ALA A 40 13.47 -9.38 -6.91
C ALA A 40 13.15 -10.73 -7.55
N SER A 41 14.12 -11.65 -7.53
CA SER A 41 13.99 -13.02 -8.06
C SER A 41 14.16 -14.02 -6.91
N PRO A 42 13.32 -15.07 -6.80
CA PRO A 42 12.25 -15.46 -7.73
C PRO A 42 10.96 -14.64 -7.60
N HIS A 43 10.80 -13.86 -6.53
CA HIS A 43 9.59 -13.09 -6.25
C HIS A 43 9.93 -11.68 -5.77
N ASN A 44 9.07 -10.72 -6.10
CA ASN A 44 9.18 -9.35 -5.62
C ASN A 44 9.08 -9.28 -4.09
N LYS A 45 9.84 -8.37 -3.48
CA LYS A 45 9.67 -8.01 -2.06
C LYS A 45 8.55 -6.98 -1.95
N GLU A 46 7.65 -7.17 -0.99
CA GLU A 46 6.50 -6.30 -0.78
C GLU A 46 6.50 -5.81 0.67
N TYR A 47 6.37 -4.50 0.89
CA TYR A 47 6.37 -3.90 2.22
C TYR A 47 5.11 -3.07 2.44
N TYR A 48 4.62 -3.12 3.68
CA TYR A 48 3.65 -2.17 4.21
C TYR A 48 4.36 -1.23 5.16
N ILE A 49 4.08 0.06 5.00
CA ILE A 49 4.65 1.11 5.84
C ILE A 49 3.51 2.04 6.24
N ALA A 50 3.42 2.35 7.53
CA ALA A 50 2.51 3.36 8.05
C ALA A 50 3.29 4.42 8.82
N LEU A 51 2.96 5.68 8.57
CA LEU A 51 3.49 6.82 9.29
C LEU A 51 2.54 7.22 10.43
N ASP A 52 3.08 7.87 11.45
CA ASP A 52 2.30 8.58 12.46
C ASP A 52 1.93 10.01 11.99
N SER A 53 1.30 10.78 12.87
CA SER A 53 0.89 12.16 12.59
C SER A 53 2.07 13.14 12.43
N LEU A 54 3.26 12.78 12.91
CA LEU A 54 4.49 13.58 12.74
C LEU A 54 5.23 13.21 11.45
N GLY A 55 4.78 12.17 10.75
CA GLY A 55 5.40 11.66 9.53
C GLY A 55 6.56 10.70 9.79
N GLU A 56 6.69 10.19 11.01
CA GLU A 56 7.68 9.19 11.38
C GLU A 56 7.11 7.77 11.19
N ILE A 57 7.99 6.80 11.00
CA ILE A 57 7.58 5.41 10.74
C ILE A 57 7.00 4.80 12.02
N ARG A 58 5.69 4.56 12.01
CA ARG A 58 4.99 3.84 13.07
C ARG A 58 5.04 2.34 12.85
N VAL A 59 4.85 1.90 11.61
CA VAL A 59 4.81 0.49 11.22
C VAL A 59 5.63 0.31 9.95
N LEU A 60 6.48 -0.72 9.94
CA LEU A 60 7.18 -1.17 8.75
C LEU A 60 7.39 -2.68 8.86
N TYR A 61 6.87 -3.44 7.90
CA TYR A 61 7.18 -4.87 7.80
C TYR A 61 7.16 -5.36 6.35
N LEU A 62 7.99 -6.37 6.11
CA LEU A 62 7.94 -7.17 4.90
C LEU A 62 6.69 -8.05 4.96
N LEU A 63 5.89 -8.05 3.89
CA LEU A 63 4.76 -8.96 3.80
C LEU A 63 5.30 -10.38 3.65
N SER A 64 4.98 -11.22 4.64
CA SER A 64 5.43 -12.60 4.74
C SER A 64 5.17 -13.38 3.45
N GLU A 65 6.04 -14.36 3.20
CA GLU A 65 6.02 -15.18 2.00
C GLU A 65 4.65 -15.77 1.68
N ARG A 66 4.45 -15.93 0.37
CA ARG A 66 3.20 -16.30 -0.27
C ARG A 66 2.74 -17.67 0.23
N THR A 67 1.71 -17.70 1.07
CA THR A 67 0.99 -18.93 1.37
C THR A 67 0.16 -19.34 0.15
N LYS A 68 -0.02 -20.64 -0.10
CA LYS A 68 -0.80 -21.20 -1.24
C LYS A 68 -2.32 -21.00 -1.09
N THR A 69 -2.76 -19.84 -0.57
CA THR A 69 -4.16 -19.51 -0.39
C THR A 69 -4.78 -19.05 -1.72
N ALA A 70 -6.09 -19.28 -1.90
CA ALA A 70 -6.81 -18.79 -3.08
C ALA A 70 -6.68 -17.27 -3.27
N LYS A 71 -6.60 -16.55 -2.15
CA LYS A 71 -6.40 -15.10 -2.12
C LYS A 71 -5.06 -14.68 -2.70
N GLN A 72 -3.98 -15.37 -2.32
CA GLN A 72 -2.66 -15.08 -2.86
C GLN A 72 -2.60 -15.33 -4.37
N LYS A 73 -3.17 -16.44 -4.85
CA LYS A 73 -3.27 -16.73 -6.29
C LYS A 73 -3.97 -15.62 -7.07
N LYS A 74 -5.03 -15.02 -6.49
CA LYS A 74 -5.73 -13.87 -7.09
C LYS A 74 -4.79 -12.67 -7.24
N TYR A 75 -3.99 -12.38 -6.24
CA TYR A 75 -3.01 -11.28 -6.30
C TYR A 75 -1.88 -11.52 -7.28
N GLU A 76 -1.39 -12.75 -7.36
CA GLU A 76 -0.40 -13.15 -8.36
C GLU A 76 -0.95 -12.98 -9.78
N LYS A 77 -2.20 -13.38 -10.00
CA LYS A 77 -2.89 -13.18 -11.27
C LYS A 77 -2.96 -11.70 -11.63
N LEU A 78 -3.35 -10.84 -10.68
CA LEU A 78 -3.41 -9.39 -10.92
C LEU A 78 -2.04 -8.78 -11.27
N LEU A 79 -0.96 -9.21 -10.60
CA LEU A 79 0.39 -8.75 -10.94
C LEU A 79 0.86 -9.25 -12.32
N LEU A 80 0.48 -10.47 -12.70
CA LEU A 80 0.76 -11.01 -14.03
C LEU A 80 -0.02 -10.25 -15.12
N GLU A 81 -1.31 -10.01 -14.90
CA GLU A 81 -2.17 -9.20 -15.77
C GLU A 81 -1.71 -7.75 -15.86
N ALA A 82 -1.13 -7.22 -14.78
CA ALA A 82 -0.51 -5.91 -14.77
C ALA A 82 0.75 -5.85 -15.64
N GLY A 83 1.34 -6.97 -16.08
CA GLY A 83 2.46 -7.00 -17.00
C GLY A 83 3.75 -6.40 -16.43
N SER A 84 4.51 -5.71 -17.29
CA SER A 84 5.88 -5.26 -17.01
C SER A 84 5.93 -3.96 -16.18
N ILE A 85 5.39 -3.99 -14.96
CA ILE A 85 5.23 -2.81 -14.07
C ILE A 85 6.54 -2.10 -13.68
N PHE A 86 7.70 -2.69 -13.98
CA PHE A 86 9.01 -2.10 -13.70
C PHE A 86 9.67 -1.47 -14.94
N GLU A 87 9.07 -1.62 -16.12
CA GLU A 87 9.62 -1.11 -17.38
C GLU A 87 9.09 0.30 -17.68
N PRO A 88 9.95 1.28 -18.02
CA PRO A 88 9.51 2.65 -18.28
C PRO A 88 8.48 2.81 -19.40
N THR A 89 8.53 1.93 -20.41
CA THR A 89 7.60 1.93 -21.55
C THR A 89 6.15 1.70 -21.12
N TYR A 90 5.95 0.98 -20.01
CA TYR A 90 4.64 0.69 -19.46
C TYR A 90 3.82 1.94 -19.11
N TYR A 91 4.49 3.04 -18.75
CA TYR A 91 3.83 4.25 -18.24
C TYR A 91 3.85 5.43 -19.24
N LYS A 92 4.55 5.30 -20.37
CA LYS A 92 4.67 6.38 -21.38
C LYS A 92 3.39 6.61 -22.20
N GLU A 93 2.48 5.64 -22.27
CA GLU A 93 1.24 5.70 -23.06
C GLU A 93 0.15 6.57 -22.40
N VAL A 94 0.30 6.92 -21.13
CA VAL A 94 -0.78 7.49 -20.30
C VAL A 94 -0.84 9.02 -20.35
N SER A 95 0.28 9.69 -20.65
CA SER A 95 0.40 11.15 -20.47
C SER A 95 -0.08 12.03 -21.63
N ARG A 96 -0.76 11.49 -22.66
CA ARG A 96 -1.03 12.28 -23.88
C ARG A 96 -2.35 13.03 -23.98
N THR A 97 -3.37 12.75 -23.19
CA THR A 97 -4.61 13.56 -23.18
C THR A 97 -5.50 13.08 -22.04
N VAL A 98 -5.69 13.88 -20.98
CA VAL A 98 -6.65 13.55 -19.92
C VAL A 98 -7.48 14.78 -19.56
N GLU A 99 -8.64 14.90 -20.20
CA GLU A 99 -9.76 15.67 -19.62
C GLU A 99 -10.24 14.92 -18.38
N THR A 100 -9.83 15.41 -17.21
CA THR A 100 -10.00 14.69 -15.95
C THR A 100 -11.41 14.93 -15.42
N ARG A 101 -12.27 13.90 -15.42
CA ARG A 101 -13.52 13.95 -14.65
C ARG A 101 -13.20 13.73 -13.17
N ILE A 102 -13.66 14.65 -12.32
CA ILE A 102 -13.44 14.63 -10.87
C ILE A 102 -14.40 13.61 -10.25
N ALA A 103 -13.86 12.52 -9.69
CA ALA A 103 -14.59 11.60 -8.82
C ALA A 103 -13.97 11.64 -7.41
N LEU A 104 -14.80 11.81 -6.38
CA LEU A 104 -14.41 11.86 -4.97
C LEU A 104 -13.62 10.58 -4.57
N GLY A 105 -12.46 10.75 -3.94
CA GLY A 105 -11.61 9.64 -3.51
C GLY A 105 -10.57 10.05 -2.48
N ARG A 106 -9.94 9.08 -1.81
CA ARG A 106 -8.80 9.32 -0.90
C ARG A 106 -7.60 9.77 -1.72
N PRO A 107 -6.88 10.85 -1.34
CA PRO A 107 -5.64 11.23 -2.00
C PRO A 107 -4.65 10.07 -2.04
N SER A 108 -4.10 9.80 -3.21
CA SER A 108 -3.07 8.78 -3.40
C SER A 108 -1.92 9.28 -4.26
N TYR A 109 -0.74 8.74 -4.03
CA TYR A 109 0.46 9.07 -4.78
C TYR A 109 1.15 7.80 -5.24
N PHE A 110 1.67 7.82 -6.46
CA PHE A 110 2.30 6.67 -7.10
C PHE A 110 3.61 7.09 -7.75
N VAL A 111 4.67 6.34 -7.52
CA VAL A 111 6.00 6.64 -8.07
C VAL A 111 6.78 5.37 -8.39
N MET A 112 7.56 5.44 -9.47
CA MET A 112 8.36 4.34 -9.97
C MET A 112 9.78 4.81 -10.20
N LYS A 113 10.72 4.01 -9.68
CA LYS A 113 12.15 4.23 -9.82
C LYS A 113 12.79 3.02 -10.47
N ASP A 114 13.74 3.25 -11.36
CA ASP A 114 14.54 2.17 -11.95
C ASP A 114 15.61 1.68 -10.95
N ALA A 115 16.44 0.73 -11.39
CA ALA A 115 17.49 0.15 -10.58
C ALA A 115 18.53 1.20 -10.11
N SER A 116 18.71 2.29 -10.84
CA SER A 116 19.61 3.40 -10.49
C SER A 116 18.97 4.40 -9.52
N GLY A 117 17.70 4.23 -9.19
CA GLY A 117 16.93 5.18 -8.38
C GLY A 117 16.37 6.36 -9.18
N LYS A 118 16.53 6.37 -10.51
CA LYS A 118 15.96 7.42 -11.36
C LYS A 118 14.46 7.20 -11.51
N ARG A 119 13.70 8.26 -11.27
CA ARG A 119 12.24 8.29 -11.43
C ARG A 119 11.89 8.29 -12.92
N PHE A 120 11.04 7.35 -13.34
CA PHE A 120 10.56 7.27 -14.73
C PHE A 120 9.04 7.34 -14.86
N GLY A 121 8.31 7.38 -13.74
CA GLY A 121 6.90 7.72 -13.73
C GLY A 121 6.43 8.12 -12.33
N GLU A 122 5.41 8.97 -12.30
CA GLU A 122 4.87 9.58 -11.10
C GLU A 122 3.47 10.10 -11.35
N PHE A 123 2.55 9.82 -10.44
CA PHE A 123 1.17 10.28 -10.52
C PHE A 123 0.67 10.66 -9.13
N CYS A 124 -0.05 11.78 -9.05
CA CYS A 124 -0.81 12.17 -7.86
C CYS A 124 -2.29 12.04 -8.20
N LEU A 125 -2.94 11.05 -7.59
CA LEU A 125 -4.30 10.64 -7.88
C LEU A 125 -5.17 11.03 -6.70
N SER A 126 -5.68 12.25 -6.73
CA SER A 126 -6.73 12.69 -5.80
C SER A 126 -8.11 12.15 -6.18
N THR A 127 -8.25 11.63 -7.40
CA THR A 127 -9.51 11.22 -8.02
C THR A 127 -9.30 10.01 -8.92
N LEU A 128 -10.34 9.19 -9.14
CA LEU A 128 -10.32 8.17 -10.21
C LEU A 128 -10.27 8.90 -11.56
N THR A 129 -9.15 8.82 -12.26
CA THR A 129 -8.99 9.44 -13.59
C THR A 129 -9.40 8.46 -14.69
N VAL A 130 -10.00 8.98 -15.76
CA VAL A 130 -10.25 8.23 -17.00
C VAL A 130 -9.57 8.97 -18.15
N PRO A 131 -8.67 8.33 -18.93
CA PRO A 131 -8.20 6.95 -18.74
C PRO A 131 -7.41 6.77 -17.43
N LEU A 132 -7.32 5.51 -16.98
CA LEU A 132 -6.58 5.17 -15.77
C LEU A 132 -5.09 5.51 -15.95
N PRO A 133 -4.44 6.03 -14.92
CA PRO A 133 -3.07 6.52 -14.99
C PRO A 133 -2.04 5.36 -15.01
N ILE A 134 -2.50 4.16 -14.66
CA ILE A 134 -1.76 2.91 -14.63
C ILE A 134 -2.73 1.79 -15.01
N ASN A 135 -2.21 0.61 -15.35
CA ASN A 135 -3.04 -0.56 -15.64
C ASN A 135 -4.04 -0.85 -14.49
N GLN A 136 -5.27 -1.21 -14.86
CA GLN A 136 -6.35 -1.47 -13.92
C GLN A 136 -6.05 -2.63 -12.96
N ALA A 137 -5.40 -3.70 -13.42
CA ALA A 137 -5.03 -4.83 -12.58
C ALA A 137 -4.00 -4.42 -11.53
N LEU A 138 -3.02 -3.58 -11.89
CA LEU A 138 -2.05 -3.02 -10.94
C LEU A 138 -2.74 -2.15 -9.88
N LEU A 139 -3.60 -1.23 -10.31
CA LEU A 139 -4.35 -0.37 -9.39
C LEU A 139 -5.21 -1.19 -8.43
N THR A 140 -5.92 -2.18 -8.95
CA THR A 140 -6.76 -3.10 -8.17
C THR A 140 -5.94 -3.89 -7.16
N TYR A 141 -4.76 -4.38 -7.56
CA TYR A 141 -3.85 -5.07 -6.67
C TYR A 141 -3.40 -4.15 -5.52
N LEU A 142 -2.92 -2.94 -5.83
CA LEU A 142 -2.39 -1.99 -4.85
C LEU A 142 -3.44 -1.56 -3.82
N ILE A 143 -4.63 -1.17 -4.29
CA ILE A 143 -5.74 -0.76 -3.43
C ILE A 143 -6.13 -1.90 -2.48
N ASN A 144 -6.30 -3.11 -3.01
CA ASN A 144 -6.74 -4.25 -2.20
C ASN A 144 -5.67 -4.63 -1.17
N ARG A 145 -4.40 -4.70 -1.56
CA ARG A 145 -3.31 -5.06 -0.65
C ARG A 145 -3.14 -4.03 0.46
N LEU A 146 -3.09 -2.74 0.10
CA LEU A 146 -2.91 -1.68 1.08
C LEU A 146 -4.10 -1.59 2.04
N SER A 147 -5.34 -1.72 1.55
CA SER A 147 -6.54 -1.70 2.40
C SER A 147 -6.55 -2.83 3.43
N GLU A 148 -6.06 -4.01 3.06
CA GLU A 148 -5.98 -5.15 3.97
C GLU A 148 -4.96 -4.95 5.08
N GLU A 149 -3.79 -4.41 4.74
CA GLU A 149 -2.76 -4.14 5.74
C GLU A 149 -3.21 -3.01 6.69
N ILE A 150 -3.87 -1.97 6.17
CA ILE A 150 -4.52 -0.93 7.01
C ILE A 150 -5.54 -1.55 7.97
N TYR A 151 -6.39 -2.47 7.49
CA TYR A 151 -7.38 -3.14 8.34
C TYR A 151 -6.72 -3.99 9.44
N LYS A 152 -5.64 -4.71 9.13
CA LYS A 152 -4.90 -5.50 10.13
C LYS A 152 -4.24 -4.61 11.18
N ASP A 153 -3.58 -3.55 10.74
CA ASP A 153 -2.91 -2.59 11.60
C ASP A 153 -3.90 -1.90 12.55
N THR A 154 -4.99 -1.34 12.04
CA THR A 154 -6.05 -0.72 12.86
C THR A 154 -6.66 -1.69 13.88
N LYS A 155 -6.90 -2.95 13.49
CA LYS A 155 -7.38 -4.00 14.41
C LYS A 155 -6.37 -4.33 15.49
N SER A 156 -5.07 -4.34 15.18
CA SER A 156 -4.01 -4.59 16.16
C SER A 156 -3.93 -3.48 17.21
N VAL A 157 -4.01 -2.21 16.78
CA VAL A 157 -4.05 -1.04 17.67
C VAL A 157 -5.25 -1.10 18.61
N ASN A 158 -6.44 -1.43 18.09
CA ASN A 158 -7.65 -1.53 18.91
C ASN A 158 -7.58 -2.66 19.95
N ARG A 159 -6.88 -3.77 19.65
CA ARG A 159 -6.66 -4.85 20.62
C ARG A 159 -5.73 -4.45 21.76
N VAL A 160 -4.72 -3.63 21.49
CA VAL A 160 -3.81 -3.11 22.52
C VAL A 160 -4.55 -2.14 23.43
N LYS A 161 -5.25 -1.14 22.84
CA LYS A 161 -6.05 -0.18 23.62
C LYS A 161 -7.11 -0.82 24.53
N ASN A 162 -7.72 -1.93 24.09
CA ASN A 162 -8.70 -2.65 24.91
C ASN A 162 -8.07 -3.48 26.05
N LYS A 163 -6.78 -3.87 25.94
CA LYS A 163 -6.06 -4.56 27.02
C LYS A 163 -5.56 -3.59 28.10
N ASP A 164 -5.26 -2.35 27.73
CA ASP A 164 -4.83 -1.30 28.66
C ASP A 164 -6.02 -0.64 29.39
N ASN A 165 -7.25 -1.11 29.14
CA ASN A 165 -8.45 -0.67 29.83
C ASN A 165 -8.69 -1.55 31.08
N PRO A 166 -8.56 -1.01 32.32
CA PRO A 166 -8.62 -1.81 33.56
C PRO A 166 -9.97 -2.49 33.83
N ASN A 167 -11.00 -2.23 33.02
CA ASN A 167 -12.32 -2.87 33.11
C ASN A 167 -12.46 -4.15 32.27
N TYR A 168 -11.42 -4.65 31.60
CA TYR A 168 -11.49 -5.89 30.83
C TYR A 168 -11.09 -7.13 31.64
N CYS A 169 -11.77 -7.34 32.79
CA CYS A 169 -11.72 -8.60 33.51
C CYS A 169 -13.10 -8.89 34.14
N ASN A 170 -13.61 -10.09 33.86
CA ASN A 170 -14.83 -10.74 34.40
C ASN A 170 -16.20 -10.33 33.85
N GLU A 171 -16.52 -10.78 32.64
CA GLU A 171 -17.86 -11.31 32.35
C GLU A 171 -17.73 -12.57 31.49
N GLY A 172 -17.83 -13.75 32.11
CA GLY A 172 -17.75 -15.00 31.34
C GLY A 172 -17.48 -16.28 32.12
N LYS A 173 -17.68 -16.33 33.44
CA LYS A 173 -17.87 -17.59 34.18
C LYS A 173 -18.79 -17.37 35.38
N ALA A 174 -20.09 -17.24 35.12
CA ALA A 174 -21.10 -17.46 36.14
C ALA A 174 -22.29 -18.18 35.52
N ASN A 175 -22.67 -19.28 36.16
CA ASN A 175 -23.92 -20.05 36.02
C ASN A 175 -23.97 -20.95 34.76
N SER A 176 -23.90 -22.28 34.87
CA SER A 176 -24.82 -23.10 35.66
C SER A 176 -24.21 -24.45 36.08
N ARG A 177 -24.08 -24.65 37.39
CA ARG A 177 -24.21 -25.96 38.03
C ARG A 177 -25.03 -25.73 39.30
N LEU A 178 -26.32 -26.01 39.23
CA LEU A 178 -27.20 -26.28 40.37
C LEU A 178 -28.56 -26.75 39.85
N ALA A 179 -28.83 -28.04 40.05
CA ALA A 179 -30.11 -28.76 40.19
C ALA A 179 -29.77 -30.23 39.92
N GLN A 180 -29.35 -30.95 40.97
CA GLN A 180 -30.14 -31.98 41.67
C GLN A 180 -30.22 -33.28 40.88
#